data_AF-V4K102-F1
#
_entry.id   AF-V4K102-F1
#
_cell.length_a   1.000
_cell.length_b   1.000
_cell.length_c   1.000
_cell.angle_alpha   90.00
_cell.angle_beta   90.00
_cell.angle_gamma   90.00
#
_symmetry.space_group_name_H-M   'P 1'
#
loop_
_entity.id
_entity.type
_entity.pdbx_description
1 polymer ?
#
loop_
_entity_poly.entity_id
_entity_poly.type
_entity_poly.pdbx_seq_one_letter_code
_entity_poly.pdbx_strand_id
1 'polypeptide(L)'
;MPVVFECSSTDKLTSLDDVKAEALAGLRVLSELTESGGLMIIYSGHEFIGRSFDLFSFRIVSGQSEVGNLRIVTRKSTFVNLTGVMFTNALPLLPAESDLLMRGYVSSGEVMDRLMATRDCPSADVPVGQVTIPKFVIYSAEGEIPRIERGSWKLRLKGLDGDQVELSLAEVMELSRDLGDEDFHCVTGWSVRGRRYLGIPLKELLKGLSGLDEAKWVYSWSVSGYSSVMPTDVALDSAALIAGMDGKALPDENGGPARIFSPLLYGWKGTKWVTTIELLKDYEDGYWEALAYHERGLVSRNERFKIRNPLLTDLC
;
A
#
# COMPACT_ATOMS: atom_id res chain seq x y z
N MET A 1 -16.67 8.60 7.06
CA MET A 1 -15.25 8.27 6.77
C MET A 1 -14.94 6.96 7.49
N PRO A 2 -14.28 5.97 6.84
CA PRO A 2 -14.14 4.63 7.42
C PRO A 2 -13.09 4.59 8.55
N VAL A 3 -13.29 3.76 9.58
CA VAL A 3 -12.37 3.59 10.72
C VAL A 3 -11.57 2.30 10.54
N VAL A 4 -10.24 2.39 10.52
CA VAL A 4 -9.36 1.23 10.36
C VAL A 4 -8.77 0.79 11.71
N PHE A 5 -8.70 -0.51 11.92
CA PHE A 5 -8.06 -1.15 13.07
C PHE A 5 -7.16 -2.31 12.60
N GLU A 6 -6.08 -2.58 13.34
CA GLU A 6 -5.16 -3.69 13.07
C GLU A 6 -4.76 -4.41 14.37
N CYS A 7 -4.39 -5.69 14.26
CA CYS A 7 -3.69 -6.44 15.31
C CYS A 7 -2.66 -7.41 14.67
N SER A 8 -1.58 -7.66 15.41
CA SER A 8 -0.63 -8.74 15.15
C SER A 8 -0.56 -9.71 16.35
N SER A 9 -0.30 -10.99 16.10
CA SER A 9 -0.21 -12.05 17.13
C SER A 9 0.84 -13.09 16.72
N THR A 10 1.35 -13.84 17.70
CA THR A 10 2.25 -14.99 17.49
C THR A 10 1.53 -16.34 17.36
N ASP A 11 0.19 -16.33 17.40
CA ASP A 11 -0.61 -17.55 17.44
C ASP A 11 -0.50 -18.41 16.17
N LYS A 12 -0.76 -19.70 16.35
CA LYS A 12 -0.81 -20.68 15.28
C LYS A 12 -2.26 -20.96 14.90
N LEU A 13 -2.64 -20.58 13.69
CA LEU A 13 -3.95 -20.85 13.11
C LEU A 13 -3.87 -22.06 12.19
N THR A 14 -4.22 -23.22 12.73
CA THR A 14 -4.11 -24.52 12.06
C THR A 14 -5.38 -24.93 11.34
N SER A 15 -6.51 -24.28 11.66
CA SER A 15 -7.83 -24.56 11.09
C SER A 15 -8.57 -23.28 10.73
N LEU A 16 -9.61 -23.39 9.89
CA LEU A 16 -10.53 -22.28 9.62
C LEU A 16 -11.27 -21.84 10.89
N ASP A 17 -11.49 -22.74 11.85
CA ASP A 17 -12.14 -22.40 13.11
C ASP A 17 -11.22 -21.55 14.00
N ASP A 18 -9.90 -21.79 13.97
CA ASP A 18 -8.92 -20.92 14.64
C ASP A 18 -8.96 -19.51 14.03
N VAL A 19 -9.00 -19.41 12.69
CA VAL A 19 -9.11 -18.11 11.99
C VAL A 19 -10.40 -17.39 12.36
N LYS A 20 -11.54 -18.10 12.42
CA LYS A 20 -12.82 -17.51 12.85
C LYS A 20 -12.77 -17.07 14.31
N ALA A 21 -12.11 -17.82 15.18
CA ALA A 21 -11.95 -17.47 16.58
C ALA A 21 -11.13 -16.17 16.74
N GLU A 22 -10.05 -16.01 15.98
CA GLU A 22 -9.27 -14.76 15.95
C GLU A 22 -10.07 -13.59 15.39
N ALA A 23 -10.83 -13.81 14.31
CA ALA A 23 -11.70 -12.77 13.76
C ALA A 23 -12.75 -12.31 14.78
N LEU A 24 -13.34 -13.25 15.54
CA LEU A 24 -14.27 -12.95 16.63
C LEU A 24 -13.58 -12.25 17.81
N ALA A 25 -12.32 -12.58 18.12
CA ALA A 25 -11.54 -11.89 19.13
C ALA A 25 -11.31 -10.42 18.72
N GLY A 26 -10.84 -10.17 17.50
CA GLY A 26 -10.67 -8.82 16.97
C GLY A 26 -11.98 -8.01 16.96
N LEU A 27 -13.10 -8.64 16.58
CA LEU A 27 -14.41 -7.97 16.63
C LEU A 27 -14.85 -7.62 18.05
N ARG A 28 -14.56 -8.47 19.05
CA ARG A 28 -14.89 -8.19 20.46
C ARG A 28 -14.14 -6.97 20.96
N VAL A 29 -12.84 -6.90 20.73
CA VAL A 29 -12.03 -5.74 21.14
C VAL A 29 -12.51 -4.48 20.43
N LEU A 30 -12.82 -4.55 19.12
CA LEU A 30 -13.42 -3.43 18.40
C LEU A 30 -14.74 -2.99 19.04
N SER A 31 -15.61 -3.94 19.38
CA SER A 31 -16.93 -3.65 19.98
C SER A 31 -16.79 -2.98 21.34
N GLU A 32 -15.84 -3.43 22.16
CA GLU A 32 -15.50 -2.83 23.46
C GLU A 32 -14.97 -1.40 23.29
N LEU A 33 -14.00 -1.20 22.40
CA LEU A 33 -13.37 0.11 22.16
C LEU A 33 -14.29 1.13 21.50
N THR A 34 -15.32 0.66 20.80
CA THR A 34 -16.30 1.51 20.12
C THR A 34 -17.64 1.58 20.85
N GLU A 35 -17.76 0.94 22.00
CA GLU A 35 -19.03 0.76 22.73
C GLU A 35 -20.19 0.30 21.82
N SER A 36 -19.87 -0.42 20.75
CA SER A 36 -20.84 -0.78 19.72
C SER A 36 -21.44 -2.15 20.02
N GLY A 37 -22.76 -2.18 20.17
CA GLY A 37 -23.53 -3.41 20.36
C GLY A 37 -23.98 -4.04 19.04
N GLY A 38 -23.98 -5.36 18.95
CA GLY A 38 -24.66 -6.09 17.88
C GLY A 38 -23.87 -6.23 16.56
N LEU A 39 -22.58 -5.92 16.56
CA LEU A 39 -21.70 -6.28 15.44
C LEU A 39 -21.54 -7.80 15.36
N MET A 40 -21.65 -8.33 14.15
CA MET A 40 -21.35 -9.72 13.83
C MET A 40 -20.35 -9.79 12.68
N ILE A 41 -19.57 -10.85 12.62
CA ILE A 41 -18.74 -11.15 11.45
C ILE A 41 -19.32 -12.32 10.66
N ILE A 42 -19.23 -12.20 9.34
CA ILE A 42 -19.61 -13.25 8.40
C ILE A 42 -18.39 -13.56 7.54
N TYR A 43 -17.89 -14.79 7.61
CA TYR A 43 -16.83 -15.25 6.73
C TYR A 43 -17.27 -15.12 5.27
N SER A 44 -16.48 -14.41 4.46
CA SER A 44 -16.81 -14.08 3.07
C SER A 44 -15.93 -14.79 2.05
N GLY A 45 -14.74 -15.25 2.43
CA GLY A 45 -13.91 -16.03 1.52
C GLY A 45 -12.49 -16.28 2.00
N HIS A 46 -11.79 -17.11 1.25
CA HIS A 46 -10.36 -17.38 1.40
C HIS A 46 -9.71 -17.30 0.03
N GLU A 47 -8.59 -16.60 -0.02
CA GLU A 47 -7.76 -16.49 -1.20
C GLU A 47 -6.29 -16.70 -0.83
N PHE A 48 -5.52 -17.21 -1.78
CA PHE A 48 -4.09 -17.32 -1.63
C PHE A 48 -3.43 -16.00 -2.01
N ILE A 49 -2.63 -15.47 -1.09
CA ILE A 49 -1.69 -14.41 -1.41
C ILE A 49 -0.39 -15.08 -1.87
N GLY A 50 -0.18 -15.08 -3.19
CA GLY A 50 0.96 -15.73 -3.82
C GLY A 50 0.96 -17.24 -3.53
N ARG A 51 2.12 -17.81 -3.15
CA ARG A 51 2.28 -19.26 -2.90
C ARG A 51 2.49 -19.62 -1.42
N SER A 52 2.35 -18.68 -0.51
CA SER A 52 2.82 -18.87 0.87
C SER A 52 1.93 -18.27 1.95
N PHE A 53 0.94 -17.48 1.57
CA PHE A 53 0.08 -16.78 2.50
C PHE A 53 -1.37 -17.06 2.17
N ASP A 54 -2.17 -17.14 3.22
CA ASP A 54 -3.60 -17.34 3.18
C ASP A 54 -4.26 -16.05 3.67
N LEU A 55 -5.18 -15.51 2.88
CA LEU A 55 -6.02 -14.36 3.25
C LEU A 55 -7.44 -14.83 3.46
N PHE A 56 -7.93 -14.66 4.66
CA PHE A 56 -9.31 -14.93 5.03
C PHE A 56 -10.05 -13.60 5.17
N SER A 57 -11.16 -13.47 4.46
CA SER A 57 -11.99 -12.28 4.44
C SER A 57 -13.29 -12.49 5.22
N PHE A 58 -13.72 -11.43 5.89
CA PHE A 58 -14.92 -11.37 6.70
C PHE A 58 -15.65 -10.05 6.43
N ARG A 59 -16.97 -10.09 6.45
CA ARG A 59 -17.83 -8.91 6.47
C ARG A 59 -18.26 -8.62 7.90
N ILE A 60 -18.20 -7.36 8.31
CA ILE A 60 -18.75 -6.89 9.59
C ILE A 60 -20.15 -6.37 9.32
N VAL A 61 -21.14 -6.90 10.02
CA VAL A 61 -22.55 -6.53 9.86
C VAL A 61 -23.15 -6.03 11.16
N SER A 62 -24.06 -5.08 11.06
CA SER A 62 -24.96 -4.65 12.14
C SER A 62 -26.39 -4.82 11.66
N GLY A 63 -27.11 -5.77 12.25
CA GLY A 63 -28.41 -6.21 11.72
C GLY A 63 -28.28 -6.78 10.30
N GLN A 64 -28.95 -6.15 9.33
CA GLN A 64 -28.87 -6.52 7.92
C GLN A 64 -27.85 -5.69 7.11
N SER A 65 -27.27 -4.65 7.71
CA SER A 65 -26.37 -3.75 7.02
C SER A 65 -24.93 -4.21 7.16
N GLU A 66 -24.22 -4.24 6.04
CA GLU A 66 -22.76 -4.36 6.04
C GLU A 66 -22.15 -3.02 6.44
N VAL A 67 -21.38 -3.04 7.53
CA VAL A 67 -20.82 -1.85 8.18
C VAL A 67 -19.30 -1.91 8.22
N GLY A 68 -18.68 -2.92 7.64
CA GLY A 68 -17.23 -3.01 7.53
C GLY A 68 -16.75 -4.34 6.98
N ASN A 69 -15.43 -4.50 6.95
CA ASN A 69 -14.76 -5.74 6.61
C ASN A 69 -13.61 -6.02 7.60
N LEU A 70 -13.20 -7.29 7.65
CA LEU A 70 -12.07 -7.77 8.43
C LEU A 70 -11.31 -8.81 7.60
N ARG A 71 -9.99 -8.79 7.69
CA ARG A 71 -9.08 -9.64 6.93
C ARG A 71 -8.05 -10.23 7.88
N ILE A 72 -7.80 -11.53 7.76
CA ILE A 72 -6.72 -12.23 8.48
C ILE A 72 -5.75 -12.81 7.47
N VAL A 73 -4.47 -12.53 7.65
CA VAL A 73 -3.38 -13.08 6.85
C VAL A 73 -2.61 -14.09 7.69
N THR A 74 -2.36 -15.28 7.12
CA THR A 74 -1.52 -16.30 7.75
C THR A 74 -0.43 -16.81 6.80
N ARG A 75 0.62 -17.45 7.34
CA ARG A 75 1.67 -18.14 6.59
C ARG A 75 1.97 -19.50 7.19
N LYS A 76 1.66 -20.59 6.48
CA LYS A 76 1.90 -21.98 6.96
C LYS A 76 1.41 -22.14 8.42
N SER A 77 0.18 -21.70 8.66
CA SER A 77 -0.48 -21.68 9.98
C SER A 77 0.04 -20.67 11.00
N THR A 78 0.92 -19.74 10.62
CA THR A 78 1.35 -18.65 11.51
C THR A 78 0.46 -17.44 11.26
N PHE A 79 -0.18 -16.90 12.30
CA PHE A 79 -0.86 -15.62 12.20
C PHE A 79 0.14 -14.52 11.84
N VAL A 80 -0.21 -13.68 10.87
CA VAL A 80 0.64 -12.56 10.43
C VAL A 80 -0.01 -11.24 10.82
N ASN A 81 -1.29 -11.06 10.48
CA ASN A 81 -1.99 -9.81 10.68
C ASN A 81 -3.51 -10.02 10.63
N LEU A 82 -4.23 -9.25 11.45
CA LEU A 82 -5.65 -8.96 11.30
C LEU A 82 -5.81 -7.46 11.01
N THR A 83 -6.53 -7.11 9.95
CA THR A 83 -6.89 -5.72 9.60
C THR A 83 -8.39 -5.64 9.40
N GLY A 84 -9.06 -4.62 9.92
CA GLY A 84 -10.45 -4.35 9.59
C GLY A 84 -10.76 -2.89 9.35
N VAL A 85 -11.79 -2.65 8.54
CA VAL A 85 -12.25 -1.33 8.15
C VAL A 85 -13.75 -1.24 8.44
N MET A 86 -14.16 -0.36 9.34
CA MET A 86 -15.56 0.04 9.50
C MET A 86 -15.90 1.08 8.45
N PHE A 87 -16.97 0.89 7.69
CA PHE A 87 -17.42 1.81 6.66
C PHE A 87 -18.06 3.08 7.25
N THR A 88 -18.30 4.06 6.39
CA THR A 88 -18.86 5.36 6.81
C THR A 88 -20.26 5.25 7.40
N ASN A 89 -21.04 4.26 6.96
CA ASN A 89 -22.38 3.96 7.51
C ASN A 89 -22.32 3.36 8.92
N ALA A 90 -21.14 2.97 9.41
CA ALA A 90 -20.94 2.53 10.78
C ALA A 90 -20.79 3.68 11.77
N LEU A 91 -20.58 4.92 11.31
CA LEU A 91 -20.33 6.08 12.19
C LEU A 91 -21.39 6.27 13.28
N PRO A 92 -22.71 6.09 13.04
CA PRO A 92 -23.71 6.20 14.09
C PRO A 92 -23.62 5.12 15.19
N LEU A 93 -22.83 4.07 14.97
CA LEU A 93 -22.59 2.98 15.93
C LEU A 93 -21.37 3.26 16.82
N LEU A 94 -20.59 4.30 16.53
CA LEU A 94 -19.40 4.66 17.29
C LEU A 94 -19.74 5.72 18.35
N PRO A 95 -18.96 5.84 19.44
CA PRO A 95 -19.25 6.78 20.51
C PRO A 95 -19.20 8.23 19.98
N ALA A 96 -19.97 9.13 20.60
CA ALA A 96 -20.06 10.53 20.20
C ALA A 96 -18.69 11.26 20.22
N GLU A 97 -17.73 10.77 21.00
CA GLU A 97 -16.33 11.23 21.05
C GLU A 97 -15.50 10.86 19.78
N SER A 98 -16.17 10.59 18.67
CA SER A 98 -15.61 10.37 17.32
C SER A 98 -14.73 11.53 16.78
N ASP A 99 -14.65 12.67 17.48
CA ASP A 99 -13.65 13.72 17.25
C ASP A 99 -12.21 13.21 17.42
N LEU A 100 -12.01 12.07 18.08
CA LEU A 100 -10.74 11.37 18.21
C LEU A 100 -10.32 10.61 16.96
N LEU A 101 -11.18 10.46 15.94
CA LEU A 101 -10.81 9.97 14.62
C LEU A 101 -9.90 11.01 13.95
N MET A 102 -8.62 11.01 14.33
CA MET A 102 -7.61 11.91 13.79
C MET A 102 -7.51 11.66 12.29
N ARG A 103 -8.04 12.60 11.52
CA ARG A 103 -7.73 12.75 10.10
C ARG A 103 -6.21 12.84 9.98
N GLY A 104 -5.60 11.98 9.17
CA GLY A 104 -4.31 12.27 8.57
C GLY A 104 -4.47 13.47 7.64
N TYR A 105 -4.53 14.69 8.18
CA TYR A 105 -4.66 15.90 7.38
C TYR A 105 -3.45 16.01 6.44
N VAL A 106 -3.72 16.19 5.15
CA VAL A 106 -2.75 16.58 4.14
C VAL A 106 -3.07 18.00 3.73
N SER A 107 -2.26 18.97 4.14
CA SER A 107 -2.22 20.29 3.51
C SER A 107 -1.10 20.29 2.48
N SER A 108 -1.42 20.59 1.22
CA SER A 108 -0.42 20.78 0.17
C SER A 108 0.29 22.14 0.33
N GLY A 109 1.63 22.15 0.36
CA GLY A 109 2.52 23.33 0.37
C GLY A 109 2.71 23.93 1.76
N GLU A 110 3.89 24.33 2.23
CA GLU A 110 5.19 24.61 1.61
C GLU A 110 6.30 23.88 2.38
N VAL A 111 7.23 23.25 1.65
CA VAL A 111 8.52 22.71 2.11
C VAL A 111 8.46 21.79 3.35
N MET A 112 8.58 20.49 3.09
CA MET A 112 8.67 19.36 4.04
C MET A 112 9.85 19.43 5.05
N ASP A 113 10.54 20.56 5.22
CA ASP A 113 11.88 20.61 5.83
C ASP A 113 11.95 20.77 7.36
N ARG A 114 10.88 21.00 8.13
CA ARG A 114 11.09 21.41 9.54
C ARG A 114 10.18 20.88 10.65
N LEU A 115 9.27 19.94 10.39
CA LEU A 115 8.34 19.49 11.44
C LEU A 115 8.37 18.00 11.80
N MET A 116 9.27 17.20 11.21
CA MET A 116 9.35 15.75 11.50
C MET A 116 10.75 15.25 11.91
N ALA A 117 11.74 16.15 11.98
CA ALA A 117 12.99 15.87 12.67
C ALA A 117 12.72 15.96 14.18
N THR A 118 12.30 14.84 14.77
CA THR A 118 12.63 14.34 16.13
C THR A 118 11.53 13.39 16.57
N ARG A 119 11.54 12.18 16.00
CA ARG A 119 11.30 10.99 16.80
C ARG A 119 12.43 10.04 16.46
N ASP A 120 13.49 10.13 17.26
CA ASP A 120 14.51 9.11 17.35
C ASP A 120 13.84 7.82 17.81
N CYS A 121 13.32 7.04 16.85
CA CYS A 121 13.08 5.63 17.07
C CYS A 121 14.44 4.94 17.00
N PRO A 122 14.85 4.19 18.05
CA PRO A 122 16.08 3.42 18.02
C PRO A 122 16.13 2.52 16.79
N SER A 123 17.31 2.33 16.23
CA SER A 123 17.60 1.53 15.04
C SER A 123 17.13 0.08 15.17
N ALA A 124 15.84 -0.18 14.96
CA ALA A 124 15.41 -1.47 14.48
C ALA A 124 15.88 -1.59 13.02
N ASP A 125 16.46 -2.73 12.68
CA ASP A 125 16.93 -3.08 11.33
C ASP A 125 15.85 -2.97 10.24
N VAL A 126 14.57 -2.87 10.63
CA VAL A 126 13.40 -2.71 9.77
C VAL A 126 12.34 -1.81 10.46
N PRO A 127 11.44 -1.17 9.70
CA PRO A 127 10.39 -0.30 10.25
C PRO A 127 9.49 -0.97 11.29
N VAL A 128 8.82 -0.16 12.11
CA VAL A 128 7.90 -0.64 13.15
C VAL A 128 6.82 -1.57 12.56
N GLY A 129 6.59 -2.70 13.22
CA GLY A 129 5.61 -3.69 12.79
C GLY A 129 6.00 -4.46 11.52
N GLN A 130 7.30 -4.53 11.20
CA GLN A 130 7.84 -5.28 10.07
C GLN A 130 8.71 -6.46 10.51
N VAL A 131 8.61 -7.56 9.78
CA VAL A 131 9.51 -8.71 9.90
C VAL A 131 10.31 -8.90 8.61
N THR A 132 11.63 -9.03 8.71
CA THR A 132 12.46 -9.34 7.54
C THR A 132 12.19 -10.74 7.03
N ILE A 133 11.93 -10.87 5.73
CA ILE A 133 11.76 -12.16 5.05
C ILE A 133 12.74 -12.28 3.86
N PRO A 134 13.17 -13.50 3.50
CA PRO A 134 14.24 -13.69 2.52
C PRO A 134 13.79 -13.48 1.07
N LYS A 135 12.47 -13.50 0.80
CA LYS A 135 11.89 -13.43 -0.54
C LYS A 135 10.59 -12.65 -0.52
N PHE A 136 10.30 -11.98 -1.64
CA PHE A 136 9.03 -11.28 -1.83
C PHE A 136 7.84 -12.22 -1.68
N VAL A 137 6.80 -11.70 -1.04
CA VAL A 137 5.45 -12.23 -1.20
C VAL A 137 4.85 -11.61 -2.44
N ILE A 138 4.36 -12.45 -3.35
CA ILE A 138 3.81 -11.99 -4.62
C ILE A 138 2.32 -11.69 -4.45
N TYR A 139 1.98 -10.40 -4.49
CA TYR A 139 0.61 -9.90 -4.54
C TYR A 139 0.26 -9.43 -5.96
N SER A 140 -0.96 -9.74 -6.41
CA SER A 140 -1.64 -9.06 -7.51
C SER A 140 -3.01 -8.65 -7.00
N ALA A 141 -3.25 -7.34 -6.86
CA ALA A 141 -4.54 -6.84 -6.35
C ALA A 141 -5.69 -7.17 -7.32
N GLU A 142 -5.37 -7.40 -8.58
CA GLU A 142 -6.32 -7.66 -9.67
C GLU A 142 -6.39 -9.15 -10.04
N GLY A 143 -5.84 -10.01 -9.19
CA GLY A 143 -5.90 -11.47 -9.33
C GLY A 143 -4.70 -12.04 -10.09
N GLU A 144 -4.80 -12.15 -11.42
CA GLU A 144 -3.79 -12.85 -12.22
C GLU A 144 -2.55 -11.99 -12.49
N ILE A 145 -1.44 -12.65 -12.84
CA ILE A 145 -0.22 -11.99 -13.32
C ILE A 145 -0.35 -11.86 -14.85
N PRO A 146 -0.45 -10.64 -15.39
CA PRO A 146 -0.66 -10.44 -16.82
C PRO A 146 0.52 -10.96 -17.62
N ARG A 147 0.23 -11.61 -18.74
CA ARG A 147 1.25 -11.96 -19.73
C ARG A 147 1.52 -10.76 -20.62
N ILE A 148 2.64 -10.10 -20.40
CA ILE A 148 3.02 -8.89 -21.15
C ILE A 148 4.02 -9.25 -22.25
N GLU A 149 3.67 -8.93 -23.49
CA GLU A 149 4.60 -8.99 -24.59
C GLU A 149 5.56 -7.79 -24.51
N ARG A 150 6.79 -8.06 -24.07
CA ARG A 150 7.81 -7.02 -23.78
C ARG A 150 8.15 -6.13 -24.98
N GLY A 151 8.03 -6.64 -26.21
CA GLY A 151 8.31 -5.88 -27.44
C GLY A 151 7.24 -4.85 -27.80
N SER A 152 6.01 -5.04 -27.36
CA SER A 152 4.87 -4.13 -27.61
C SER A 152 4.53 -3.26 -26.40
N TRP A 153 5.14 -3.53 -25.23
CA TRP A 153 4.96 -2.69 -24.04
C TRP A 153 5.50 -1.26 -24.25
N LYS A 154 4.74 -0.30 -23.76
CA LYS A 154 5.05 1.13 -23.76
C LYS A 154 4.73 1.74 -22.40
N LEU A 155 5.57 2.67 -21.96
CA LEU A 155 5.27 3.59 -20.87
C LEU A 155 4.84 4.93 -21.44
N ARG A 156 3.71 5.44 -20.97
CA ARG A 156 3.24 6.80 -21.27
C ARG A 156 3.49 7.71 -20.08
N LEU A 157 4.10 8.85 -20.34
CA LEU A 157 4.27 9.93 -19.39
C LEU A 157 3.36 11.07 -19.81
N LYS A 158 2.57 11.63 -18.91
CA LYS A 158 1.68 12.76 -19.20
C LYS A 158 1.95 13.93 -18.26
N GLY A 159 2.12 15.13 -18.82
CA GLY A 159 2.12 16.36 -18.03
C GLY A 159 0.72 16.90 -17.77
N LEU A 160 0.63 18.03 -17.06
CA LEU A 160 -0.66 18.65 -16.72
C LEU A 160 -1.34 19.31 -17.92
N ASP A 161 -0.57 19.86 -18.86
CA ASP A 161 -1.12 20.64 -19.98
C ASP A 161 -1.39 19.76 -21.22
N GLY A 162 -1.37 18.44 -21.04
CA GLY A 162 -1.76 17.47 -22.06
C GLY A 162 -0.63 16.99 -22.98
N ASP A 163 0.63 17.40 -22.74
CA ASP A 163 1.78 16.80 -23.39
C ASP A 163 1.97 15.34 -22.95
N GLN A 164 2.47 14.53 -23.88
CA GLN A 164 2.66 13.10 -23.67
C GLN A 164 3.96 12.65 -24.29
N VAL A 165 4.69 11.81 -23.57
CA VAL A 165 5.91 11.13 -24.03
C VAL A 165 5.69 9.63 -23.90
N GLU A 166 6.03 8.87 -24.94
CA GLU A 166 5.99 7.41 -24.88
C GLU A 166 7.41 6.85 -24.94
N LEU A 167 7.70 5.88 -24.06
CA LEU A 167 8.97 5.15 -24.04
C LEU A 167 8.71 3.66 -24.27
N SER A 168 9.47 3.06 -25.17
CA SER A 168 9.60 1.61 -25.30
C SER A 168 10.37 1.02 -24.13
N LEU A 169 10.24 -0.30 -23.95
CA LEU A 169 11.09 -1.01 -22.98
C LEU A 169 12.59 -0.86 -23.32
N ALA A 170 12.96 -0.80 -24.59
CA ALA A 170 14.35 -0.61 -24.99
C ALA A 170 14.90 0.74 -24.52
N GLU A 171 14.14 1.82 -24.73
CA GLU A 171 14.51 3.17 -24.25
C GLU A 171 14.55 3.22 -22.72
N VAL A 172 13.60 2.58 -22.02
CA VAL A 172 13.63 2.48 -20.55
C VAL A 172 14.89 1.76 -20.07
N MET A 173 15.28 0.66 -20.72
CA MET A 173 16.49 -0.08 -20.37
C MET A 173 17.77 0.72 -20.65
N GLU A 174 17.81 1.50 -21.73
CA GLU A 174 18.95 2.36 -22.08
C GLU A 174 19.13 3.52 -21.09
N LEU A 175 18.02 4.11 -20.63
CA LEU A 175 18.02 5.21 -19.65
C LEU A 175 18.21 4.72 -18.20
N SER A 176 18.04 3.41 -17.96
CA SER A 176 18.14 2.84 -16.62
C SER A 176 19.57 2.81 -16.10
N ARG A 177 19.72 3.12 -14.81
CA ARG A 177 20.99 3.03 -14.07
C ARG A 177 20.83 2.17 -12.83
N ASP A 178 21.97 1.75 -12.29
CA ASP A 178 22.01 1.10 -10.99
C ASP A 178 21.63 2.10 -9.89
N LEU A 179 20.62 1.75 -9.11
CA LEU A 179 20.11 2.57 -8.02
C LEU A 179 20.66 2.12 -6.65
N GLY A 180 21.49 1.08 -6.62
CA GLY A 180 22.03 0.51 -5.39
C GLY A 180 21.07 -0.45 -4.70
N ASP A 181 21.45 -0.81 -3.47
CA ASP A 181 20.71 -1.74 -2.62
C ASP A 181 19.67 -0.98 -1.81
N GLU A 182 18.40 -1.34 -1.97
CA GLU A 182 17.29 -0.73 -1.25
C GLU A 182 16.41 -1.80 -0.59
N ASP A 183 15.71 -1.39 0.47
CA ASP A 183 14.77 -2.24 1.20
C ASP A 183 13.35 -2.03 0.65
N PHE A 184 12.57 -3.13 0.62
CA PHE A 184 11.15 -3.12 0.28
C PHE A 184 10.33 -3.39 1.53
N HIS A 185 9.32 -2.55 1.79
CA HIS A 185 8.45 -2.67 2.95
C HIS A 185 7.00 -2.91 2.54
N CYS A 186 6.42 -4.03 2.94
CA CYS A 186 5.01 -4.30 2.69
C CYS A 186 4.15 -3.77 3.83
N VAL A 187 3.00 -3.20 3.47
CA VAL A 187 2.00 -2.76 4.44
C VAL A 187 1.47 -3.88 5.32
N THR A 188 1.56 -5.15 4.88
CA THR A 188 1.13 -6.33 5.66
C THR A 188 2.20 -6.85 6.64
N GLY A 189 3.22 -6.04 6.95
CA GLY A 189 4.14 -6.29 8.06
C GLY A 189 5.35 -7.17 7.73
N TRP A 190 5.75 -7.26 6.47
CA TRP A 190 7.02 -7.91 6.08
C TRP A 190 7.89 -7.02 5.19
N SER A 191 9.20 -7.18 5.33
CA SER A 191 10.21 -6.43 4.57
C SER A 191 11.21 -7.36 3.88
N VAL A 192 11.65 -7.01 2.67
CA VAL A 192 12.74 -7.69 1.96
C VAL A 192 13.88 -6.71 1.81
N ARG A 193 15.06 -7.06 2.35
CA ARG A 193 16.20 -6.15 2.42
C ARG A 193 17.19 -6.34 1.28
N GLY A 194 17.96 -5.29 1.01
CA GLY A 194 19.18 -5.31 0.19
C GLY A 194 18.95 -5.81 -1.23
N ARG A 195 17.91 -5.29 -1.91
CA ARG A 195 17.64 -5.60 -3.30
C ARG A 195 18.30 -4.56 -4.19
N ARG A 196 19.10 -5.02 -5.15
CA ARG A 196 19.79 -4.12 -6.05
C ARG A 196 18.90 -3.80 -7.23
N TYR A 197 18.52 -2.53 -7.37
CA TYR A 197 17.56 -2.13 -8.40
C TYR A 197 18.23 -1.47 -9.60
N LEU A 198 17.71 -1.79 -10.79
CA LEU A 198 18.05 -1.13 -12.05
C LEU A 198 16.81 -0.35 -12.51
N GLY A 199 16.95 0.95 -12.72
CA GLY A 199 15.83 1.79 -13.11
C GLY A 199 16.17 3.26 -13.34
N ILE A 200 15.12 4.07 -13.52
CA ILE A 200 15.20 5.50 -13.77
C ILE A 200 14.53 6.23 -12.61
N PRO A 201 15.23 7.12 -11.88
CA PRO A 201 14.57 7.97 -10.88
C PRO A 201 13.41 8.75 -11.51
N LEU A 202 12.26 8.83 -10.83
CA LEU A 202 11.10 9.56 -11.36
C LEU A 202 11.45 11.04 -11.60
N LYS A 203 12.35 11.61 -10.81
CA LYS A 203 12.88 12.95 -11.03
C LYS A 203 13.43 13.18 -12.43
N GLU A 204 14.19 12.24 -12.95
CA GLU A 204 14.76 12.35 -14.30
C GLU A 204 13.72 11.99 -15.36
N LEU A 205 12.85 11.02 -15.06
CA LEU A 205 11.82 10.56 -15.98
C LEU A 205 10.74 11.63 -16.25
N LEU A 206 10.34 12.38 -15.23
CA LEU A 206 9.32 13.42 -15.31
C LEU A 206 9.87 14.79 -15.74
N LYS A 207 11.20 14.92 -15.81
CA LYS A 207 11.87 16.17 -16.13
C LYS A 207 11.46 16.66 -17.52
N GLY A 208 10.94 17.88 -17.59
CA GLY A 208 10.57 18.53 -18.85
C GLY A 208 9.14 18.24 -19.31
N LEU A 209 8.36 17.43 -18.58
CA LEU A 209 6.91 17.38 -18.77
C LEU A 209 6.28 18.72 -18.40
N SER A 210 5.26 19.12 -19.13
CA SER A 210 4.50 20.34 -18.81
C SER A 210 3.84 20.22 -17.44
N GLY A 211 3.81 21.32 -16.69
CA GLY A 211 3.09 21.36 -15.43
C GLY A 211 3.81 20.72 -14.23
N LEU A 212 5.07 20.29 -14.34
CA LEU A 212 5.76 19.59 -13.24
C LEU A 212 5.86 20.42 -11.96
N ASP A 213 6.11 21.72 -12.08
CA ASP A 213 6.25 22.62 -10.92
C ASP A 213 4.89 22.92 -10.26
N GLU A 214 3.77 22.80 -11.00
CA GLU A 214 2.41 22.96 -10.49
C GLU A 214 1.78 21.64 -10.00
N ALA A 215 2.35 20.49 -10.39
CA ALA A 215 1.83 19.18 -10.07
C ALA A 215 2.04 18.84 -8.59
N LYS A 216 0.96 18.51 -7.90
CA LYS A 216 0.99 18.12 -6.48
C LYS A 216 1.08 16.60 -6.31
N TRP A 217 0.68 15.85 -7.32
CA TRP A 217 0.62 14.40 -7.28
C TRP A 217 1.15 13.77 -8.56
N VAL A 218 1.73 12.58 -8.40
CA VAL A 218 2.06 11.66 -9.47
C VAL A 218 1.12 10.47 -9.37
N TYR A 219 0.39 10.20 -10.44
CA TYR A 219 -0.56 9.11 -10.54
C TYR A 219 -0.05 8.08 -11.54
N SER A 220 -0.30 6.80 -11.28
CA SER A 220 0.20 5.72 -12.13
C SER A 220 -0.84 4.65 -12.36
N TRP A 221 -0.79 4.04 -13.54
CA TRP A 221 -1.70 2.98 -13.97
C TRP A 221 -0.91 1.74 -14.43
N SER A 222 -1.40 0.57 -14.06
CA SER A 222 -0.93 -0.72 -14.57
C SER A 222 -1.63 -1.09 -15.88
N VAL A 223 -1.18 -2.18 -16.51
CA VAL A 223 -1.85 -2.78 -17.65
C VAL A 223 -3.23 -3.39 -17.31
N SER A 224 -3.42 -3.83 -16.07
CA SER A 224 -4.61 -4.56 -15.64
C SER A 224 -5.72 -3.67 -15.07
N GLY A 225 -5.41 -2.41 -14.77
CA GLY A 225 -6.35 -1.42 -14.24
C GLY A 225 -5.95 -0.84 -12.87
N TYR A 226 -4.98 -1.45 -12.18
CA TYR A 226 -4.50 -1.01 -10.88
C TYR A 226 -3.92 0.40 -10.98
N SER A 227 -4.26 1.24 -10.02
CA SER A 227 -3.73 2.59 -9.90
C SER A 227 -3.18 2.90 -8.52
N SER A 228 -2.26 3.86 -8.48
CA SER A 228 -1.73 4.41 -7.23
C SER A 228 -1.32 5.86 -7.42
N VAL A 229 -1.45 6.63 -6.34
CA VAL A 229 -1.06 8.05 -6.28
C VAL A 229 0.02 8.28 -5.22
N MET A 230 0.91 9.23 -5.46
CA MET A 230 1.87 9.71 -4.46
C MET A 230 2.14 11.21 -4.61
N PRO A 231 2.52 11.91 -3.53
CA PRO A 231 2.94 13.31 -3.62
C PRO A 231 4.11 13.51 -4.58
N THR A 232 4.10 14.59 -5.36
CA THR A 232 5.18 14.88 -6.32
C THR A 232 6.54 15.03 -5.63
N ASP A 233 6.60 15.69 -4.47
CA ASP A 233 7.85 15.86 -3.71
C ASP A 233 8.47 14.50 -3.33
N VAL A 234 7.65 13.56 -2.83
CA VAL A 234 8.10 12.19 -2.52
C VAL A 234 8.52 11.43 -3.78
N ALA A 235 7.80 11.60 -4.88
CA ALA A 235 8.13 10.96 -6.15
C ALA A 235 9.48 11.44 -6.70
N LEU A 236 9.75 12.75 -6.66
CA LEU A 236 11.00 13.35 -7.13
C LEU A 236 12.18 13.08 -6.19
N ASP A 237 11.93 12.86 -4.91
CA ASP A 237 12.98 12.59 -3.92
C ASP A 237 13.43 11.11 -3.94
N SER A 238 12.48 10.18 -3.99
CA SER A 238 12.76 8.77 -3.65
C SER A 238 12.24 7.72 -4.63
N ALA A 239 11.35 8.07 -5.56
CA ALA A 239 10.73 7.07 -6.42
C ALA A 239 11.54 6.83 -7.70
N ALA A 240 11.44 5.61 -8.22
CA ALA A 240 12.03 5.19 -9.49
C ALA A 240 11.11 4.25 -10.28
N LEU A 241 11.23 4.31 -11.60
CA LEU A 241 10.74 3.29 -12.52
C LEU A 241 11.79 2.19 -12.62
N ILE A 242 11.49 1.02 -12.06
CA ILE A 242 12.40 -0.13 -12.02
C ILE A 242 12.11 -1.06 -13.18
N ALA A 243 13.16 -1.45 -13.91
CA ALA A 243 13.11 -2.41 -15.01
C ALA A 243 14.01 -3.64 -14.77
N GLY A 244 14.81 -3.64 -13.70
CA GLY A 244 15.63 -4.79 -13.29
C GLY A 244 15.83 -4.89 -11.78
N MET A 245 16.16 -6.09 -11.33
CA MET A 245 16.41 -6.40 -9.93
C MET A 245 17.46 -7.51 -9.84
N ASP A 246 18.43 -7.35 -8.94
CA ASP A 246 19.51 -8.32 -8.65
C ASP A 246 20.24 -8.79 -9.93
N GLY A 247 20.58 -7.84 -10.80
CA GLY A 247 21.35 -8.09 -12.04
C GLY A 247 20.56 -8.75 -13.16
N LYS A 248 19.23 -8.87 -13.04
CA LYS A 248 18.36 -9.47 -14.05
C LYS A 248 17.24 -8.51 -14.44
N ALA A 249 16.63 -8.74 -15.60
CA ALA A 249 15.38 -8.08 -15.98
C ALA A 249 14.31 -8.34 -14.91
N LEU A 250 13.44 -7.36 -14.67
CA LEU A 250 12.43 -7.44 -13.63
C LEU A 250 11.49 -8.65 -13.91
N PRO A 251 11.35 -9.60 -12.96
CA PRO A 251 10.44 -10.72 -13.12
C PRO A 251 8.98 -10.27 -13.23
N ASP A 252 8.18 -10.99 -14.01
CA ASP A 252 6.77 -10.66 -14.23
C ASP A 252 5.99 -10.64 -12.89
N GLU A 253 6.27 -11.60 -11.99
CA GLU A 253 5.68 -11.66 -10.64
C GLU A 253 5.98 -10.41 -9.79
N ASN A 254 7.13 -9.77 -10.03
CA ASN A 254 7.56 -8.55 -9.35
C ASN A 254 7.07 -7.27 -10.04
N GLY A 255 6.40 -7.38 -11.19
CA GLY A 255 5.88 -6.26 -11.96
C GLY A 255 6.56 -6.03 -13.31
N GLY A 256 7.36 -6.99 -13.80
CA GLY A 256 8.03 -6.90 -15.11
C GLY A 256 7.02 -6.70 -16.26
N PRO A 257 7.32 -5.84 -17.26
CA PRO A 257 8.65 -5.34 -17.58
C PRO A 257 9.11 -4.13 -16.77
N ALA A 258 8.21 -3.36 -16.16
CA ALA A 258 8.57 -2.22 -15.32
C ALA A 258 7.56 -1.97 -14.19
N ARG A 259 8.05 -1.45 -13.07
CA ARG A 259 7.22 -1.06 -11.91
C ARG A 259 7.64 0.28 -11.33
N ILE A 260 6.75 0.91 -10.58
CA ILE A 260 7.12 1.99 -9.65
C ILE A 260 7.65 1.39 -8.34
N PHE A 261 8.67 2.01 -7.77
CA PHE A 261 9.25 1.68 -6.48
C PHE A 261 9.72 2.94 -5.77
N SER A 262 9.56 3.00 -4.45
CA SER A 262 10.22 3.97 -3.57
C SER A 262 10.57 3.24 -2.28
N PRO A 263 11.78 3.39 -1.74
CA PRO A 263 12.17 2.80 -0.45
C PRO A 263 11.47 3.49 0.73
N LEU A 264 10.96 4.71 0.55
CA LEU A 264 10.25 5.45 1.60
C LEU A 264 8.79 5.04 1.75
N LEU A 265 8.23 4.39 0.74
CA LEU A 265 6.80 4.09 0.64
C LEU A 265 6.50 2.60 0.84
N TYR A 266 5.32 2.32 1.41
CA TYR A 266 4.82 0.97 1.45
C TYR A 266 4.58 0.42 0.04
N GLY A 267 4.86 -0.86 -0.15
CA GLY A 267 4.96 -1.49 -1.47
C GLY A 267 3.69 -1.48 -2.32
N TRP A 268 2.52 -1.20 -1.74
CA TRP A 268 1.29 -1.00 -2.48
C TRP A 268 1.35 0.28 -3.34
N LYS A 269 2.11 1.31 -2.93
CA LYS A 269 2.34 2.51 -3.76
C LYS A 269 3.09 2.23 -5.06
N GLY A 270 3.79 1.09 -5.13
CA GLY A 270 4.58 0.72 -6.29
C GLY A 270 3.78 -0.06 -7.33
N THR A 271 3.12 0.66 -8.24
CA THR A 271 2.38 0.11 -9.38
C THR A 271 3.23 -0.87 -10.18
N LYS A 272 2.79 -2.13 -10.25
CA LYS A 272 3.38 -3.18 -11.09
C LYS A 272 2.87 -3.05 -12.51
N TRP A 273 3.62 -3.56 -13.49
CA TRP A 273 3.19 -3.61 -14.89
C TRP A 273 2.76 -2.24 -15.40
N VAL A 274 3.47 -1.20 -14.96
CA VAL A 274 3.07 0.19 -15.17
C VAL A 274 3.02 0.49 -16.66
N THR A 275 2.00 1.21 -17.11
CA THR A 275 1.83 1.64 -18.51
C THR A 275 1.67 3.14 -18.62
N THR A 276 1.26 3.82 -17.55
CA THR A 276 1.06 5.27 -17.55
C THR A 276 1.53 5.87 -16.23
N ILE A 277 2.23 7.00 -16.31
CA ILE A 277 2.53 7.90 -15.19
C ILE A 277 2.04 9.28 -15.62
N GLU A 278 1.23 9.93 -14.80
CA GLU A 278 0.66 11.23 -15.10
C GLU A 278 0.78 12.18 -13.91
N LEU A 279 1.03 13.45 -14.23
CA LEU A 279 1.00 14.52 -13.26
C LEU A 279 -0.46 14.91 -12.97
N LEU A 280 -0.78 15.16 -11.71
CA LEU A 280 -2.08 15.69 -11.29
C LEU A 280 -1.90 16.91 -10.38
N LYS A 281 -2.80 17.88 -10.56
CA LYS A 281 -2.90 19.06 -9.70
C LYS A 281 -3.71 18.76 -8.44
N ASP A 282 -4.81 18.06 -8.60
CA ASP A 282 -5.72 17.70 -7.51
C ASP A 282 -5.52 16.24 -7.11
N TYR A 283 -5.82 15.94 -5.84
CA TYR A 283 -5.70 14.60 -5.31
C TYR A 283 -6.81 13.70 -5.87
N GLU A 284 -6.44 12.51 -6.32
CA GLU A 284 -7.36 11.45 -6.72
C GLU A 284 -6.93 10.13 -6.08
N ASP A 285 -7.90 9.33 -5.63
CA ASP A 285 -7.64 8.02 -5.06
C ASP A 285 -7.13 7.05 -6.13
N GLY A 286 -6.08 6.29 -5.79
CA GLY A 286 -5.75 5.05 -6.46
C GLY A 286 -6.56 3.87 -5.90
N TYR A 287 -6.18 2.66 -6.30
CA TYR A 287 -6.91 1.44 -5.95
C TYR A 287 -7.03 1.24 -4.44
N TRP A 288 -5.91 1.29 -3.69
CA TRP A 288 -5.93 1.06 -2.25
C TRP A 288 -6.33 2.31 -1.47
N GLU A 289 -6.06 3.52 -1.98
CA GLU A 289 -6.52 4.76 -1.38
C GLU A 289 -8.05 4.80 -1.29
N ALA A 290 -8.74 4.32 -2.33
CA ALA A 290 -10.19 4.17 -2.33
C ALA A 290 -10.68 3.17 -1.26
N LEU A 291 -9.80 2.23 -0.85
CA LEU A 291 -10.01 1.27 0.24
C LEU A 291 -9.44 1.75 1.59
N ALA A 292 -9.32 3.07 1.76
CA ALA A 292 -8.87 3.74 2.99
C ALA A 292 -7.38 3.62 3.33
N TYR A 293 -6.52 3.16 2.40
CA TYR A 293 -5.08 3.24 2.58
C TYR A 293 -4.58 4.69 2.45
N HIS A 294 -3.51 5.01 3.17
CA HIS A 294 -3.05 6.40 3.29
C HIS A 294 -2.63 7.01 1.94
N GLU A 295 -3.02 8.26 1.69
CA GLU A 295 -2.67 9.08 0.53
C GLU A 295 -1.16 9.11 0.24
N ARG A 296 -0.31 9.10 1.28
CA ARG A 296 1.15 9.15 1.15
C ARG A 296 1.82 7.78 1.25
N GLY A 297 1.51 7.02 2.29
CA GLY A 297 2.08 5.68 2.47
C GLY A 297 3.50 5.63 3.03
N LEU A 298 3.96 6.67 3.76
CA LEU A 298 5.31 6.70 4.34
C LEU A 298 5.50 5.60 5.40
N VAL A 299 6.54 4.79 5.18
CA VAL A 299 6.90 3.68 6.05
C VAL A 299 7.35 4.18 7.43
N SER A 300 8.19 5.21 7.46
CA SER A 300 8.76 5.79 8.70
C SER A 300 7.72 6.34 9.68
N ARG A 301 6.54 6.69 9.16
CA ARG A 301 5.42 7.24 9.94
C ARG A 301 4.29 6.23 10.18
N ASN A 302 4.50 4.98 9.78
CA ASN A 302 3.49 3.94 9.78
C ASN A 302 2.16 4.37 9.11
N GLU A 303 2.27 5.09 7.98
CA GLU A 303 1.13 5.61 7.23
C GLU A 303 0.44 4.52 6.40
N ARG A 304 -0.21 3.58 7.09
CA ARG A 304 -0.93 2.48 6.42
C ARG A 304 -2.29 2.92 5.90
N PHE A 305 -3.02 3.70 6.70
CA PHE A 305 -4.42 4.06 6.46
C PHE A 305 -4.69 5.56 6.64
N LYS A 306 -5.68 6.11 5.93
CA LYS A 306 -6.07 7.55 5.95
C LYS A 306 -6.57 8.02 7.31
N ILE A 307 -7.24 7.11 8.01
CA ILE A 307 -7.93 7.39 9.27
C ILE A 307 -7.62 6.24 10.20
N ARG A 308 -6.91 6.58 11.27
CA ARG A 308 -6.67 5.71 12.39
C ARG A 308 -7.37 6.34 13.57
N ASN A 309 -8.15 5.57 14.32
CA ASN A 309 -8.49 6.01 15.66
C ASN A 309 -7.20 5.82 16.50
N PRO A 310 -6.56 6.89 16.99
CA PRO A 310 -5.34 6.81 17.80
C PRO A 310 -5.58 6.11 19.15
N LEU A 311 -6.84 5.96 19.58
CA LEU A 311 -7.24 5.17 20.74
C LEU A 311 -7.53 3.70 20.39
N LEU A 312 -7.92 3.40 19.14
CA LEU A 312 -7.80 2.03 18.59
C LEU A 312 -6.34 1.80 18.23
N THR A 313 -5.55 1.65 19.28
CA THR A 313 -4.23 1.05 19.19
C THR A 313 -4.41 -0.43 18.85
N ASP A 314 -3.35 -1.05 18.34
CA ASP A 314 -3.14 -2.51 18.23
C ASP A 314 -4.12 -3.27 19.13
N LEU A 315 -5.06 -4.04 18.55
CA LEU A 315 -6.04 -4.81 19.35
C LEU A 315 -5.36 -5.94 20.18
N CYS A 316 -4.02 -6.01 20.07
CA CYS A 316 -3.05 -6.91 20.66
C CYS A 316 -1.75 -6.10 20.86
#